data_AF-X0YAB4-F1
#
_entry.id   AF-X0YAB4-F1
#
_cell.length_a   1.000
_cell.length_b   1.000
_cell.length_c   1.000
_cell.angle_alpha   90.00
_cell.angle_beta   90.00
_cell.angle_gamma   90.00
#
_symmetry.space_group_name_H-M   'P 1'
#
loop_
_entity.id
_entity.type
_entity.pdbx_description
1 polymer ?
#
loop_
_entity_poly.entity_id
_entity_poly.type
_entity_poly.pdbx_seq_one_letter_code
_entity_poly.pdbx_strand_id
1 'polypeptide(L)'
;ATRGLDLAGGLHATEHAAIALLPLFALCDRNDIGGLSTPAHPDTGNAQVFIYDAYPGGIGIAEKGFELIEELWQATLKAISECPCESGCPSCIQSPKCGNNNEPLDKRAAQLILEALLGRSIPTT
;
A
#
# COMPACT_ATOMS: atom_id res chain seq x y z
N ALA A 1 11.50 -0.11 -23.71
CA ALA A 1 11.14 1.14 -23.02
C ALA A 1 9.97 0.84 -22.09
N THR A 2 10.24 0.54 -20.82
CA THR A 2 9.22 0.36 -19.79
C THR A 2 8.54 1.70 -19.60
N ARG A 3 7.24 1.77 -19.94
CA ARG A 3 6.43 2.99 -19.90
C ARG A 3 6.35 3.51 -18.47
N GLY A 4 7.08 4.58 -18.13
CA GLY A 4 6.78 5.57 -17.08
C GLY A 4 6.44 5.13 -15.64
N LEU A 5 6.38 3.84 -15.33
CA LEU A 5 5.92 3.29 -14.06
C LEU A 5 7.11 2.77 -13.25
N ASP A 6 7.16 3.15 -11.98
CA ASP A 6 8.15 2.68 -11.01
C ASP A 6 7.52 1.62 -10.09
N LEU A 7 8.01 0.37 -10.18
CA LEU A 7 7.55 -0.73 -9.34
C LEU A 7 7.83 -0.46 -7.85
N ALA A 8 9.01 0.08 -7.51
CA ALA A 8 9.33 0.38 -6.12
C ALA A 8 8.41 1.50 -5.59
N GLY A 9 8.20 2.54 -6.40
CA GLY A 9 7.26 3.61 -6.10
C GLY A 9 5.81 3.13 -5.94
N GLY A 10 5.38 2.18 -6.78
CA GLY A 10 4.05 1.57 -6.71
C GLY A 10 3.84 0.75 -5.44
N LEU A 11 4.79 -0.11 -5.08
CA LEU A 11 4.73 -0.91 -3.85
C LEU A 11 4.69 -0.03 -2.61
N HIS A 12 5.53 1.02 -2.57
CA HIS A 12 5.60 1.98 -1.47
C HIS A 12 4.31 2.82 -1.34
N ALA A 13 3.72 3.21 -2.47
CA ALA A 13 2.43 3.90 -2.49
C ALA A 13 1.28 2.98 -2.05
N THR A 14 1.28 1.70 -2.45
CA THR A 14 0.32 0.69 -1.96
C THR A 14 0.45 0.49 -0.45
N GLU A 15 1.67 0.35 0.07
CA GLU A 15 1.96 0.25 1.50
C GLU A 15 1.38 1.44 2.28
N HIS A 16 1.71 2.66 1.87
CA HIS A 16 1.23 3.87 2.52
C HIS A 16 -0.30 3.95 2.57
N ALA A 17 -0.96 3.70 1.43
CA ALA A 17 -2.41 3.82 1.31
C ALA A 17 -3.13 2.73 2.12
N ALA A 18 -2.65 1.49 2.07
CA ALA A 18 -3.23 0.38 2.83
C ALA A 18 -3.09 0.60 4.35
N ILE A 19 -1.91 1.02 4.82
CA ILE A 19 -1.69 1.36 6.23
C ILE A 19 -2.56 2.53 6.67
N ALA A 20 -2.79 3.52 5.80
CA ALA A 20 -3.66 4.66 6.11
C ALA A 20 -5.13 4.23 6.30
N LEU A 21 -5.58 3.18 5.61
CA LEU A 21 -6.96 2.71 5.66
C LEU A 21 -7.20 1.60 6.69
N LEU A 22 -6.19 0.80 7.04
CA LEU A 22 -6.30 -0.31 7.98
C LEU A 22 -6.97 0.07 9.33
N PRO A 23 -6.75 1.26 9.93
CA PRO A 23 -7.48 1.70 11.12
C PRO A 23 -9.01 1.62 11.02
N LEU A 24 -9.58 1.77 9.82
CA LEU A 24 -11.03 1.68 9.59
C LEU A 24 -11.56 0.24 9.73
N PHE A 25 -10.68 -0.76 9.58
CA PHE A 25 -11.03 -2.18 9.64
C PHE A 25 -10.66 -2.82 10.98
N ALA A 26 -9.51 -2.44 11.54
CA ALA A 26 -8.97 -3.02 12.76
C ALA A 26 -9.23 -2.18 14.03
N LEU A 27 -9.87 -1.01 13.90
CA LEU A 27 -10.19 -0.09 15.02
C LEU A 27 -8.98 0.26 15.91
N CYS A 28 -7.84 0.50 15.27
CA CYS A 28 -6.58 0.89 15.91
C CYS A 28 -6.19 2.33 15.55
N ASP A 29 -5.13 2.86 16.19
CA ASP A 29 -4.54 4.12 15.75
C ASP A 29 -3.57 3.88 14.59
N ARG A 30 -3.41 4.89 13.73
CA ARG A 30 -2.40 4.86 12.67
C ARG A 30 -0.98 4.61 13.20
N ASN A 31 -0.70 5.01 14.44
CA ASN A 31 0.61 4.83 15.06
C ASN A 31 0.90 3.40 15.48
N ASP A 32 -0.12 2.55 15.59
CA ASP A 32 0.01 1.15 15.96
C ASP A 32 0.42 0.26 14.79
N ILE A 33 0.63 0.84 13.60
CA ILE A 33 0.92 0.12 12.35
C ILE A 33 2.24 0.61 11.76
N GLY A 34 3.11 -0.34 11.40
CA GLY A 34 4.31 -0.14 10.61
C GLY A 34 4.21 -0.82 9.25
N GLY A 35 5.15 -0.49 8.37
CA GLY A 35 5.23 -1.07 7.05
C GLY A 35 6.64 -1.14 6.51
N LEU A 36 6.78 -1.93 5.44
CA LEU A 36 7.95 -1.96 4.56
C LEU A 36 7.51 -2.42 3.18
N SER A 37 8.10 -1.87 2.13
CA SER A 37 7.96 -2.38 0.77
C SER A 37 9.33 -2.62 0.13
N THR A 38 9.41 -3.67 -0.71
CA THR A 38 10.63 -4.00 -1.45
C THR A 38 10.28 -4.62 -2.81
N PRO A 39 10.93 -4.21 -3.91
CA PRO A 39 10.73 -4.83 -5.22
C PRO A 39 11.34 -6.24 -5.32
N ALA A 40 12.28 -6.59 -4.43
CA ALA A 40 12.94 -7.89 -4.42
C ALA A 40 13.37 -8.24 -2.98
N HIS A 41 12.57 -9.04 -2.30
CA HIS A 41 12.93 -9.53 -0.97
C HIS A 41 14.03 -10.61 -1.07
N PRO A 42 15.09 -10.57 -0.24
CA PRO A 42 16.22 -11.49 -0.35
C PRO A 42 15.84 -12.98 -0.33
N ASP A 43 14.86 -13.35 0.50
CA ASP A 43 14.51 -14.76 0.70
C ASP A 43 13.55 -15.31 -0.36
N THR A 44 12.77 -14.45 -1.03
CA THR A 44 11.74 -14.90 -1.99
C THR A 44 12.06 -14.51 -3.43
N GLY A 45 12.95 -13.53 -3.63
CA GLY A 45 13.21 -12.92 -4.92
C GLY A 45 12.04 -12.10 -5.48
N ASN A 46 10.94 -11.94 -4.73
CA ASN A 46 9.71 -11.32 -5.22
C ASN A 46 9.45 -9.96 -4.57
N ALA A 47 8.67 -9.15 -5.28
CA ALA A 47 8.11 -7.89 -4.77
C ALA A 47 7.15 -8.15 -3.62
N GLN A 48 7.29 -7.41 -2.52
CA GLN A 48 6.50 -7.58 -1.31
C GLN A 48 6.19 -6.24 -0.63
N VAL A 49 4.99 -6.17 -0.05
CA VAL A 49 4.57 -5.15 0.90
C VAL A 49 4.27 -5.85 2.22
N PHE A 50 4.86 -5.36 3.29
CA PHE A 50 4.67 -5.82 4.65
C PHE A 50 3.88 -4.76 5.43
N ILE A 51 2.90 -5.23 6.19
CA ILE A 51 2.17 -4.43 7.18
C ILE A 51 2.22 -5.21 8.48
N TYR A 52 2.63 -4.56 9.56
CA TYR A 52 2.85 -5.22 10.84
C TYR A 52 2.47 -4.30 12.00
N ASP A 53 2.24 -4.92 13.16
CA ASP A 53 1.93 -4.22 14.39
C ASP A 53 3.19 -3.47 14.88
N ALA A 54 3.08 -2.17 15.11
CA ALA A 54 4.14 -1.34 15.68
C ALA A 54 4.26 -1.51 17.20
N TYR A 55 3.87 -2.68 17.72
CA TYR A 55 3.95 -3.04 19.14
C TYR A 55 4.83 -4.29 19.32
N PRO A 56 5.80 -4.29 20.25
CA PRO A 56 6.62 -5.46 20.51
C PRO A 56 5.80 -6.70 20.87
N GLY A 57 5.99 -7.79 20.13
CA GLY A 57 5.25 -9.05 20.32
C GLY A 57 3.92 -9.14 19.57
N GLY A 58 3.44 -8.05 18.96
CA GLY A 58 2.18 -8.00 18.24
C GLY A 58 0.95 -7.96 19.16
N ILE A 59 -0.12 -7.35 18.65
CA ILE A 59 -1.41 -7.19 19.33
C ILE A 59 -2.60 -7.61 18.46
N GLY A 60 -2.34 -8.11 17.25
CA GLY A 60 -3.34 -8.71 16.35
C GLY A 60 -3.90 -7.75 15.29
N ILE A 61 -3.29 -6.58 15.06
CA ILE A 61 -3.80 -5.63 14.06
C ILE A 61 -3.58 -6.18 12.63
N ALA A 62 -2.38 -6.63 12.34
CA ALA A 62 -2.01 -7.22 11.05
C ALA A 62 -2.77 -8.52 10.80
N GLU A 63 -2.99 -9.34 11.84
CA GLU A 63 -3.85 -10.52 11.75
C GLU A 63 -5.26 -10.14 11.34
N LYS A 64 -5.87 -9.14 12.01
CA LYS A 64 -7.19 -8.66 11.66
C LYS A 64 -7.26 -8.06 10.25
N GLY A 65 -6.23 -7.32 9.86
CA GLY A 65 -6.10 -6.76 8.50
C GLY A 65 -5.99 -7.86 7.44
N PHE A 66 -5.32 -8.97 7.75
CA PHE A 66 -5.20 -10.11 6.84
C PHE A 66 -6.52 -10.87 6.67
N GLU A 67 -7.32 -11.02 7.73
CA GLU A 67 -8.68 -11.61 7.63
C GLU A 67 -9.59 -10.84 6.66
N LEU A 68 -9.41 -9.52 6.54
CA LEU A 68 -10.22 -8.60 5.74
C LEU A 68 -9.44 -8.00 4.56
N ILE A 69 -8.45 -8.74 4.05
CA ILE A 69 -7.45 -8.17 3.13
C ILE A 69 -8.03 -7.74 1.80
N GLU A 70 -9.02 -8.47 1.27
CA GLU A 70 -9.68 -8.11 0.02
C GLU A 70 -10.48 -6.81 0.17
N GLU A 71 -11.23 -6.65 1.26
CA GLU A 71 -11.98 -5.42 1.56
C GLU A 71 -11.03 -4.24 1.78
N LEU A 72 -9.90 -4.46 2.47
CA LEU A 72 -8.86 -3.45 2.63
C LEU A 72 -8.29 -3.02 1.28
N TRP A 73 -7.95 -3.96 0.39
CA TRP A 73 -7.45 -3.64 -0.95
C TRP A 73 -8.47 -2.90 -1.80
N GLN A 74 -9.75 -3.28 -1.74
CA GLN A 74 -10.82 -2.57 -2.44
C GLN A 74 -10.95 -1.13 -1.96
N ALA A 75 -10.97 -0.91 -0.64
CA ALA A 75 -11.03 0.43 -0.06
C ALA A 75 -9.78 1.26 -0.40
N THR A 76 -8.61 0.64 -0.36
CA THR A 76 -7.33 1.28 -0.72
C THR A 76 -7.34 1.72 -2.18
N LEU A 77 -7.72 0.83 -3.11
CA LEU A 77 -7.82 1.15 -4.52
C LEU A 77 -8.83 2.27 -4.78
N LYS A 78 -9.99 2.23 -4.10
CA LYS A 78 -11.01 3.27 -4.21
C LYS A 78 -10.46 4.63 -3.77
N ALA A 79 -9.81 4.70 -2.61
CA ALA A 79 -9.23 5.94 -2.10
C ALA A 79 -8.17 6.55 -3.03
N ILE A 80 -7.30 5.71 -3.61
CA ILE A 80 -6.30 6.16 -4.59
C ILE A 80 -6.99 6.65 -5.88
N SER A 81 -7.96 5.90 -6.40
CA SER A 81 -8.60 6.18 -7.69
C SER A 81 -9.57 7.35 -7.68
N GLU A 82 -10.25 7.61 -6.55
CA GLU A 82 -11.15 8.76 -6.41
C GLU A 82 -10.42 10.05 -6.04
N CYS A 83 -9.16 9.97 -5.61
CA CYS A 83 -8.37 11.15 -5.28
C CYS A 83 -8.07 11.98 -6.56
N PRO A 84 -8.40 13.28 -6.59
CA PRO A 84 -8.27 14.11 -7.79
C PRO A 84 -6.82 14.52 -8.14
N CYS A 85 -5.84 14.18 -7.30
CA CYS A 85 -4.45 14.50 -7.58
C CYS A 85 -3.88 13.65 -8.74
N GLU A 86 -2.89 14.18 -9.45
CA GLU A 86 -2.25 13.48 -10.57
C GLU A 86 -1.17 12.50 -10.11
N SER A 87 -0.19 12.98 -9.33
CA SER A 87 1.03 12.23 -8.98
C SER A 87 1.01 11.57 -7.59
N GLY A 88 0.01 11.90 -6.76
CA GLY A 88 -0.05 11.47 -5.36
C GLY A 88 0.01 12.64 -4.38
N CYS A 89 -0.67 12.51 -3.25
CA CYS A 89 -0.75 13.55 -2.21
C CYS A 89 -1.00 12.94 -0.81
N PRO A 90 -1.01 13.77 0.26
CA PRO A 90 -1.32 13.31 1.63
C PRO A 90 -2.67 12.62 1.80
N SER A 91 -3.63 12.84 0.89
CA SER A 91 -4.95 12.23 0.96
C SER A 91 -5.04 10.86 0.30
N CYS A 92 -3.99 10.36 -0.37
CA CYS A 92 -4.03 9.05 -1.03
C CYS A 92 -2.81 8.17 -0.77
N ILE A 93 -1.61 8.60 -1.16
CA ILE A 93 -0.42 7.72 -1.17
C ILE A 93 0.78 8.26 -0.39
N GLN A 94 0.69 9.48 0.15
CA GLN A 94 1.75 9.99 1.03
C GLN A 94 1.46 9.64 2.49
N SER A 95 2.53 9.38 3.24
CA SER A 95 2.51 9.11 4.66
C SER A 95 3.33 10.17 5.40
N PRO A 96 2.79 10.78 6.48
CA PRO A 96 3.58 11.66 7.34
C PRO A 96 4.61 10.89 8.18
N LYS A 97 4.52 9.55 8.23
CA LYS A 97 5.46 8.67 8.94
C LYS A 97 6.50 8.04 8.01
N CYS A 98 6.54 8.42 6.73
CA CYS A 98 7.50 7.86 5.78
C CYS A 98 8.93 8.30 6.13
N GLY A 99 9.81 7.34 6.41
CA GLY A 99 11.23 7.60 6.65
C GLY A 99 12.03 7.94 5.37
N ASN A 100 11.45 7.70 4.19
CA ASN A 100 12.09 7.90 2.89
C ASN A 100 11.58 9.18 2.18
N ASN A 101 11.13 10.19 2.94
CA ASN A 101 10.63 11.46 2.41
C ASN A 101 9.52 11.35 1.35
N ASN A 102 8.71 10.28 1.40
CA ASN A 102 7.70 9.97 0.39
C ASN A 102 8.29 9.80 -1.03
N GLU A 103 9.51 9.25 -1.14
CA GLU A 103 10.16 8.95 -2.42
C GLU A 103 10.83 7.56 -2.43
N PRO A 104 10.70 6.79 -3.53
CA PRO A 104 9.80 7.02 -4.67
C PRO A 104 8.34 6.74 -4.30
N LEU A 105 7.40 7.38 -5.00
CA LEU A 105 5.97 7.04 -4.97
C LEU A 105 5.40 7.11 -6.38
N ASP A 106 4.60 6.11 -6.75
CA ASP A 106 3.94 6.05 -8.05
C ASP A 106 2.46 5.66 -7.86
N LYS A 107 1.59 6.65 -8.02
CA LYS A 107 0.13 6.50 -7.88
C LYS A 107 -0.43 5.48 -8.87
N ARG A 108 0.03 5.53 -10.12
CA ARG A 108 -0.53 4.68 -11.18
C ARG A 108 -0.06 3.25 -11.03
N ALA A 109 1.20 3.03 -10.68
CA ALA A 109 1.73 1.71 -10.38
C ALA A 109 0.99 1.07 -9.18
N ALA A 110 0.70 1.84 -8.12
CA ALA A 110 -0.07 1.35 -6.98
C ALA A 110 -1.49 0.90 -7.35
N GLN A 111 -2.19 1.64 -8.22
CA GLN A 111 -3.50 1.23 -8.73
C GLN A 111 -3.43 -0.10 -9.47
N LEU A 112 -2.46 -0.26 -10.38
CA LEU A 112 -2.29 -1.48 -11.16
C LEU A 112 -1.95 -2.68 -10.28
N ILE A 113 -1.12 -2.49 -9.25
CA ILE A 113 -0.80 -3.53 -8.26
C ILE A 113 -2.08 -3.97 -7.53
N LEU A 114 -2.87 -3.03 -7.02
CA LEU A 114 -4.12 -3.34 -6.30
C LEU A 114 -5.18 -3.96 -7.21
N GLU A 115 -5.30 -3.50 -8.46
CA GLU A 115 -6.17 -4.12 -9.47
C GLU A 115 -5.77 -5.58 -9.72
N ALA A 116 -4.46 -5.86 -9.86
CA ALA A 116 -3.94 -7.20 -10.06
C ALA A 116 -4.21 -8.11 -8.84
N LEU A 117 -3.99 -7.61 -7.62
CA LEU A 117 -4.25 -8.34 -6.37
C LEU A 117 -5.74 -8.69 -6.20
N LEU A 118 -6.62 -7.81 -6.67
CA LEU A 118 -8.08 -8.03 -6.69
C LEU A 118 -8.56 -8.88 -7.88
N GLY A 119 -7.65 -9.44 -8.69
CA GLY A 119 -7.99 -10.24 -9.86
C GLY A 119 -8.72 -9.47 -10.97
N ARG A 120 -8.63 -8.13 -10.98
CA ARG A 120 -9.26 -7.29 -12.01
C ARG A 120 -8.43 -7.35 -13.28
N SER A 121 -9.09 -7.27 -14.44
CA SER A 121 -8.38 -7.19 -15.73
C SER A 121 -7.57 -5.90 -15.78
N ILE A 122 -6.25 -6.02 -15.87
CA ILE A 122 -5.36 -4.87 -16.06
C ILE A 122 -5.55 -4.35 -17.48
N PRO A 123 -5.98 -3.08 -17.67
CA PRO A 123 -6.17 -2.54 -19.01
C PRO A 123 -4.84 -2.52 -19.79
N THR A 124 -4.79 -3.17 -20.96
CA THR A 124 -3.56 -3.35 -21.75
C THR A 124 -3.17 -2.14 -22.62
N THR A 125 -3.72 -0.95 -22.39
CA THR A 125 -3.56 0.21 -23.29
C THR A 125 -2.72 1.32 -22.70
#